data_AF-A0A839WBA1-F1
#
_entry.id   AF-A0A839WBA1-F1
#
_cell.length_a   1.000
_cell.length_b   1.000
_cell.length_c   1.000
_cell.angle_alpha   90.00
_cell.angle_beta   90.00
_cell.angle_gamma   90.00
#
_symmetry.space_group_name_H-M   'P 1'
#
loop_
_entity.id
_entity.type
_entity.pdbx_description
1 polymer ?
#
loop_
_entity_poly.entity_id
_entity_poly.type
_entity_poly.pdbx_seq_one_letter_code
_entity_poly.pdbx_strand_id
1 'polypeptide(L)'
;MSEPILGITNWMHLFRWIVKLIRDEYGVDEKVLTRNAVLDGGIGLTAEQLEQVLDHIAETFELTFPENTLNETVRLEDLCTLTAWMRGLFKKPDFVTPPFEERCRSLNNVPA
;
A
#
# COMPACT_ATOMS: atom_id res chain seq x y z
N MET A 1 5.40 15.71 -10.06
CA MET A 1 5.13 16.55 -8.86
C MET A 1 4.05 15.83 -8.08
N SER A 2 4.45 14.99 -7.12
CA SER A 2 3.53 14.20 -6.30
C SER A 2 2.64 15.16 -5.50
N GLU A 3 1.33 15.01 -5.61
CA GLU A 3 0.36 15.84 -4.89
C GLU A 3 0.63 15.79 -3.38
N PRO A 4 0.35 16.88 -2.65
CA PRO A 4 0.51 16.88 -1.21
C PRO A 4 -0.44 15.85 -0.59
N ILE A 5 0.16 14.91 0.15
CA ILE A 5 -0.44 13.93 1.07
C ILE A 5 -1.52 14.52 2.00
N LEU A 6 -1.60 15.85 2.12
CA LEU A 6 -2.59 16.64 2.86
C LEU A 6 -4.06 16.24 2.60
N GLY A 7 -4.38 15.63 1.45
CA GLY A 7 -5.74 15.16 1.14
C GLY A 7 -6.08 13.76 1.64
N ILE A 8 -5.12 12.99 2.15
CA ILE A 8 -5.30 11.56 2.46
C ILE A 8 -5.77 11.40 3.90
N THR A 9 -7.08 11.23 4.07
CA THR A 9 -7.73 11.14 5.40
C THR A 9 -8.39 9.78 5.65
N ASN A 10 -8.43 8.90 4.66
CA ASN A 10 -8.99 7.56 4.75
C ASN A 10 -8.38 6.64 3.69
N TRP A 11 -8.63 5.34 3.83
CA TRP A 11 -8.08 4.31 2.94
C TRP A 11 -8.52 4.46 1.47
N MET A 12 -9.72 5.01 1.19
CA MET A 12 -10.17 5.27 -0.20
C MET A 12 -9.39 6.40 -0.86
N HIS A 13 -9.01 7.43 -0.11
CA HIS A 13 -8.13 8.48 -0.62
C HIS A 13 -6.73 7.91 -0.92
N LEU A 14 -6.24 7.04 -0.05
CA LEU A 14 -4.97 6.35 -0.24
C LEU A 14 -5.02 5.42 -1.46
N PHE A 15 -6.11 4.68 -1.65
CA PHE A 15 -6.34 3.86 -2.85
C PHE A 15 -6.27 4.70 -4.12
N ARG A 16 -7.00 5.82 -4.19
CA ARG A 16 -6.95 6.72 -5.35
C ARG A 16 -5.55 7.29 -5.60
N TRP A 17 -4.83 7.59 -4.52
CA TRP A 17 -3.46 8.10 -4.62
C TRP A 17 -2.50 7.03 -5.16
N ILE A 18 -2.58 5.78 -4.67
CA ILE A 18 -1.76 4.66 -5.19
C ILE A 18 -2.12 4.35 -6.65
N VAL A 19 -3.40 4.34 -7.01
CA VAL A 19 -3.84 4.15 -8.40
C VAL A 19 -3.24 5.23 -9.31
N LYS A 20 -3.29 6.50 -8.86
CA LYS A 20 -2.70 7.62 -9.60
C LYS A 20 -1.18 7.49 -9.71
N LEU A 21 -0.49 7.13 -8.63
CA LEU A 21 0.95 6.87 -8.62
C LEU A 21 1.32 5.81 -9.66
N ILE A 22 0.65 4.66 -9.62
CA ILE A 22 0.94 3.54 -10.53
C ILE A 22 0.66 3.94 -11.99
N ARG A 23 -0.43 4.65 -12.25
CA ARG A 23 -0.77 5.14 -13.60
C ARG A 23 0.26 6.14 -14.10
N ASP A 24 0.60 7.14 -13.29
CA ASP A 24 1.42 8.29 -13.71
C ASP A 24 2.90 7.90 -13.86
N GLU A 25 3.43 7.03 -12.98
CA GLU A 25 4.85 6.63 -13.00
C GLU A 25 5.12 5.38 -13.86
N TYR A 26 4.16 4.45 -13.96
CA TYR A 26 4.37 3.16 -14.65
C TYR A 26 3.51 2.98 -15.90
N GLY A 27 2.61 3.92 -16.20
CA GLY A 27 1.79 3.88 -17.42
C GLY A 27 0.73 2.78 -17.46
N VAL A 28 0.37 2.20 -16.30
CA VAL A 28 -0.65 1.15 -16.19
C VAL A 28 -2.05 1.74 -16.39
N ASP A 29 -2.91 1.01 -17.12
CA ASP A 29 -4.32 1.40 -17.31
C ASP A 29 -5.09 1.34 -15.98
N GLU A 30 -5.68 2.46 -15.58
CA GLU A 30 -6.50 2.57 -14.37
C GLU A 30 -7.65 1.55 -14.33
N LYS A 31 -8.12 1.07 -15.48
CA LYS A 31 -9.16 0.03 -15.57
C LYS A 31 -8.75 -1.31 -14.96
N VAL A 32 -7.45 -1.63 -14.93
CA VAL A 32 -6.95 -2.87 -14.31
C VAL A 32 -6.63 -2.68 -12.83
N LEU A 33 -6.46 -1.44 -12.37
CA LEU A 33 -6.16 -1.07 -10.98
C LEU A 33 -7.43 -1.07 -10.11
N THR A 34 -8.08 -2.23 -10.02
CA THR A 34 -9.26 -2.43 -9.18
C THR A 34 -8.87 -2.88 -7.77
N ARG A 35 -9.78 -2.72 -6.80
CA ARG A 35 -9.58 -3.17 -5.41
C ARG A 35 -9.13 -4.63 -5.30
N ASN A 36 -9.74 -5.50 -6.11
CA ASN A 36 -9.49 -6.93 -6.11
C ASN A 36 -8.35 -7.35 -7.05
N ALA A 37 -7.69 -6.39 -7.69
CA ALA A 37 -6.60 -6.70 -8.60
C ALA A 37 -5.44 -7.32 -7.82
N VAL A 38 -4.94 -8.44 -8.33
CA VAL A 38 -3.80 -9.15 -7.75
C VAL A 38 -2.54 -8.36 -8.08
N LEU A 39 -1.70 -8.10 -7.08
CA LEU A 39 -0.46 -7.36 -7.27
C LEU A 39 0.48 -8.11 -8.20
N ASP A 40 0.72 -9.38 -7.91
CA ASP A 40 1.56 -10.26 -8.74
C ASP A 40 0.84 -10.61 -10.06
N GLY A 41 1.36 -10.08 -11.18
CA GLY A 41 0.90 -10.35 -12.53
C GLY A 41 -0.49 -9.81 -12.90
N GLY A 42 -1.30 -9.33 -11.94
CA GLY A 42 -2.67 -8.89 -12.17
C GLY A 42 -2.83 -7.41 -12.56
N ILE A 43 -1.90 -6.54 -12.13
CA ILE A 43 -1.93 -5.10 -12.44
C ILE A 43 -0.92 -4.67 -13.50
N GLY A 44 -0.20 -5.61 -14.12
CA GLY A 44 0.77 -5.30 -15.18
C GLY A 44 2.08 -4.68 -14.69
N LEU A 45 2.36 -4.74 -13.39
CA LEU A 45 3.66 -4.39 -12.81
C LEU A 45 4.55 -5.63 -12.66
N THR A 46 5.85 -5.45 -12.82
CA THR A 46 6.84 -6.47 -12.43
C THR A 46 7.05 -6.47 -10.91
N ALA A 47 7.65 -7.52 -10.37
CA ALA A 47 8.02 -7.59 -8.96
C ALA A 47 8.92 -6.41 -8.54
N GLU A 48 9.91 -6.04 -9.36
CA GLU A 48 10.79 -4.89 -9.09
C GLU A 48 10.01 -3.56 -9.06
N GLN A 49 9.04 -3.39 -9.95
CA GLN A 49 8.21 -2.18 -9.96
C GLN A 49 7.27 -2.14 -8.75
N LEU A 50 6.75 -3.28 -8.30
CA LEU A 50 5.95 -3.37 -7.09
C LEU A 50 6.76 -2.98 -5.84
N GLU A 51 8.01 -3.44 -5.75
CA GLU A 51 8.91 -3.03 -4.66
C GLU A 51 9.17 -1.51 -4.71
N GLN A 52 9.41 -0.94 -5.89
CA GLN A 52 9.55 0.52 -6.03
C GLN A 52 8.29 1.29 -5.61
N VAL A 53 7.09 0.76 -5.90
CA VAL A 53 5.83 1.34 -5.43
C VAL A 53 5.77 1.28 -3.90
N LEU A 54 6.17 0.15 -3.31
CA LEU A 54 6.22 -0.02 -1.86
C LEU A 54 7.20 0.97 -1.21
N ASP A 55 8.39 1.14 -1.78
CA ASP A 55 9.40 2.12 -1.36
C ASP A 55 8.84 3.55 -1.46
N HIS A 56 8.17 3.89 -2.55
CA HIS A 56 7.58 5.21 -2.72
C HIS A 56 6.48 5.49 -1.67
N ILE A 57 5.66 4.49 -1.35
CA ILE A 57 4.67 4.58 -0.27
C ILE A 57 5.40 4.73 1.08
N ALA A 58 6.43 3.94 1.35
CA ALA A 58 7.21 3.99 2.58
C ALA A 58 7.81 5.38 2.80
N GLU A 59 8.47 5.93 1.79
CA GLU A 59 9.05 7.28 1.83
C GLU A 59 7.96 8.36 1.99
N THR A 60 6.89 8.29 1.20
CA THR A 60 5.81 9.28 1.24
C THR A 60 5.14 9.31 2.61
N PHE A 61 4.88 8.15 3.19
CA PHE A 61 4.18 8.03 4.45
C PHE A 61 5.11 7.85 5.65
N GLU A 62 6.43 8.03 5.50
CA GLU A 62 7.40 7.85 6.59
C GLU A 62 7.16 6.52 7.36
N LEU A 63 6.88 5.46 6.60
CA LEU A 63 6.62 4.10 7.09
C LEU A 63 7.80 3.20 6.71
N THR A 64 7.95 2.11 7.46
CA THR A 64 8.87 1.01 7.16
C THR A 64 8.07 -0.28 7.05
N PHE A 65 7.96 -0.84 5.84
CA PHE A 65 7.29 -2.13 5.66
C PHE A 65 8.20 -3.28 6.14
N PRO A 66 7.66 -4.31 6.80
CA PRO A 66 8.43 -5.52 7.08
C PRO A 66 8.90 -6.21 5.80
N GLU A 67 10.00 -6.95 5.88
CA GLU A 67 10.43 -7.82 4.79
C GLU A 67 9.31 -8.78 4.38
N ASN A 68 9.24 -9.10 3.09
CA ASN A 68 8.23 -9.98 2.50
C ASN A 68 6.79 -9.45 2.60
N THR A 69 6.58 -8.13 2.77
CA THR A 69 5.22 -7.54 2.78
C THR A 69 4.42 -7.87 1.53
N LEU A 70 5.04 -7.93 0.35
CA LEU A 70 4.37 -8.32 -0.90
C LEU A 70 3.94 -9.80 -0.93
N ASN A 71 4.47 -10.66 -0.06
CA ASN A 71 4.01 -12.04 0.09
C ASN A 71 2.75 -12.13 0.96
N GLU A 72 2.55 -11.18 1.86
CA GLU A 72 1.37 -11.09 2.74
C GLU A 72 0.23 -10.31 2.07
N THR A 73 0.57 -9.36 1.19
CA THR A 73 -0.38 -8.52 0.47
C THR A 73 -0.65 -9.06 -0.93
N VAL A 74 -1.84 -9.63 -1.13
CA VAL A 74 -2.17 -10.28 -2.41
C VAL A 74 -2.82 -9.30 -3.37
N ARG A 75 -3.64 -8.38 -2.84
CA ARG A 75 -4.45 -7.45 -3.65
C ARG A 75 -4.03 -6.00 -3.43
N LEU A 76 -4.37 -5.17 -4.40
CA LEU A 76 -4.17 -3.72 -4.31
C LEU A 76 -4.89 -3.13 -3.08
N GLU A 77 -6.10 -3.60 -2.77
CA GLU A 77 -6.80 -3.21 -1.54
C GLU A 77 -6.04 -3.60 -0.26
N ASP A 78 -5.39 -4.76 -0.24
CA ASP A 78 -4.65 -5.23 0.94
C ASP A 78 -3.48 -4.29 1.24
N LEU A 79 -2.72 -3.89 0.21
CA LEU A 79 -1.64 -2.91 0.32
C LEU A 79 -2.17 -1.54 0.82
N CYS A 80 -3.30 -1.08 0.28
CA CYS A 80 -3.89 0.19 0.66
C CYS A 80 -4.38 0.18 2.11
N THR A 81 -5.09 -0.87 2.50
CA THR A 81 -5.65 -0.99 3.86
C THR A 81 -4.57 -1.23 4.91
N LEU A 82 -3.50 -1.96 4.56
CA LEU A 82 -2.30 -2.09 5.39
C LEU A 82 -1.65 -0.74 5.66
N THR A 83 -1.36 0.01 4.60
CA THR A 83 -0.74 1.34 4.70
C THR A 83 -1.60 2.29 5.51
N ALA A 84 -2.91 2.31 5.24
CA ALA A 84 -3.86 3.15 5.96
C ALA A 84 -3.95 2.78 7.45
N TRP A 85 -3.94 1.49 7.79
CA TRP A 85 -3.92 1.04 9.18
C TRP A 85 -2.62 1.43 9.89
N MET A 86 -1.46 1.20 9.27
CA MET A 86 -0.17 1.59 9.86
C MET A 86 -0.06 3.09 10.11
N ARG A 87 -0.73 3.92 9.29
CA ARG A 87 -0.86 5.36 9.51
C ARG A 87 -1.98 5.77 10.48
N GLY A 88 -2.80 4.86 10.97
CA GLY A 88 -3.94 5.19 11.84
C GLY A 88 -5.18 5.73 11.13
N LEU A 89 -5.24 5.64 9.80
CA LEU A 89 -6.34 6.11 8.96
C LEU A 89 -7.41 5.02 8.74
N PHE A 90 -7.15 3.80 9.23
CA PHE A 90 -8.05 2.66 9.06
C PHE A 90 -7.91 1.66 10.21
N LYS A 91 -8.92 0.80 10.39
CA LYS A 91 -8.84 -0.33 11.31
C LYS A 91 -7.86 -1.39 10.79
N LYS A 92 -7.36 -2.26 11.68
CA LYS A 92 -6.53 -3.40 11.29
C LYS A 92 -7.22 -4.26 10.22
N PRO A 93 -6.58 -4.58 9.09
CA PRO A 93 -7.13 -5.49 8.08
C PRO A 93 -7.20 -6.93 8.59
N ASP A 94 -8.19 -7.69 8.11
CA ASP A 94 -8.45 -9.07 8.56
C ASP A 94 -7.33 -10.06 8.14
N PHE A 95 -6.61 -9.77 7.05
CA PHE A 95 -5.50 -10.60 6.58
C PHE A 95 -4.24 -10.46 7.45
N VAL A 96 -4.14 -9.39 8.25
CA VAL A 96 -2.95 -9.15 9.09
C VAL A 96 -2.96 -10.12 10.26
N THR A 97 -2.09 -11.12 10.14
CA THR A 97 -1.89 -12.14 11.18
C THR A 97 -1.16 -11.55 12.40
N PRO A 98 -1.31 -12.12 13.60
CA PRO A 98 -0.59 -11.65 14.80
C PRO A 98 0.94 -11.49 14.63
N PRO A 99 1.68 -12.45 14.03
CA PRO A 99 3.13 -12.27 13.84
C PRO A 99 3.49 -11.19 12.82
N PHE A 100 2.62 -10.91 11.85
CA PHE A 100 2.85 -9.80 10.91
C PHE A 100 2.54 -8.46 11.58
N GLU A 101 1.47 -8.38 12.37
CA GLU A 101 1.16 -7.19 13.17
C GLU A 101 2.31 -6.79 14.09
N GLU A 102 2.91 -7.75 14.80
CA GLU A 102 4.04 -7.49 15.70
C GLU A 102 5.23 -6.88 14.94
N ARG A 103 5.55 -7.40 13.75
CA ARG A 103 6.60 -6.85 12.88
C ARG A 103 6.27 -5.42 12.45
N CYS A 104 5.04 -5.16 11.97
CA CYS A 104 4.61 -3.81 11.59
C CYS A 104 4.74 -2.82 12.76
N ARG A 105 4.31 -3.21 13.96
CA ARG A 105 4.37 -2.38 15.18
C ARG A 105 5.79 -2.19 15.72
N SER A 106 6.70 -3.14 15.49
CA SER A 106 8.11 -2.98 15.86
C SER A 106 8.86 -1.96 15.01
N LEU A 107 8.42 -1.77 13.76
CA LEU A 107 9.06 -0.89 12.77
C LEU A 107 8.38 0.49 12.69
N ASN A 108 7.12 0.60 13.11
CA ASN A 108 6.31 1.80 12.96
C ASN A 108 5.54 2.11 14.23
N ASN A 109 5.27 3.39 14.46
CA ASN A 109 4.33 3.82 15.50
C ASN A 109 2.88 3.66 15.03
N VAL A 110 2.43 2.40 14.90
CA VAL A 110 1.05 2.08 14.51
C VAL A 110 0.11 2.37 15.69
N PRO A 111 -0.94 3.19 15.52
CA PRO A 111 -1.90 3.46 16.59
C PRO A 111 -2.56 2.19 17.13
N ALA A 112 -3.00 2.24 18.39
CA ALA A 112 -3.59 1.11 19.11
C ALA A 112 -4.86 0.59 18.41
#